data_AF-A0A9P9YLU7-F1
#
_entry.id   AF-A0A9P9YLU7-F1
#
_cell.length_a   1.000
_cell.length_b   1.000
_cell.length_c   1.000
_cell.angle_alpha   90.00
_cell.angle_beta   90.00
_cell.angle_gamma   90.00
#
_symmetry.space_group_name_H-M   'P 1'
#
loop_
_entity.id
_entity.type
_entity.pdbx_description
1 polymer ?
#
loop_
_entity_poly.entity_id
_entity_poly.type
_entity_poly.pdbx_seq_one_letter_code
_entity_poly.pdbx_strand_id
1 'polypeptide(L)'
;MSQNQLISEQLLFEEKPLYVPPLSELQKVIQGALTANFARVDVSVGPCPDLKDSQFGLVDSGLGGKPTLLEAGGPPFLLPLVQRDKLYNITEITRKIQGPGKIFAVGAGAGPWPIRGSNCEGIYNLSVSETDELTNGSYTATVRGRKEECVLEKIPNTEPRCALLLNLFLSQGKPGQVLRITAKQRTGEQNFIECIRKGLETHYGDKVVGLGGIFLIKKGAAHQHVMRDFSKTPIHTDEEVNEWLKFYEMPAQLNAVGTLVTKEHDLDLRLQHFHSFSFSNWGGHYHYDTTPDVVEYEAYLNVAERVVRVDKPEATHKSLLYLYQSKFLNSYRNICSDNMSQSHLQTDQLLFEEKPLHVPSLLELQKVIQGALNANFASVDVNVGPCPDLKDSQFGLVESGLGGRPTLLEAGGPPYLRPLVQREKLYNLKEITRKVQGPGKIFAVGPGAGPWPIRNSNCEGIFNFSLNEEDELKQGLEQHYGDKVIGLGGIFVVKKGCVHQHVMRDFSKTPIHTHEQIQQWLKFYEMPAQLNAVGTLVTKDLGLDLRLQHFHSFSFENWGGHYHYDTTPDIVEYEAYLSVAERVIRSKKADLKDKCMERVPQRFSQAPKPVTTLSPCDLATSKVAAKATPPIHFH
;
A
#
# COMPACT_ATOMS: atom_id res chain seq x y z
N MET A 1 0.76 23.96 38.86
CA MET A 1 -0.53 23.76 38.16
C MET A 1 -0.93 25.13 37.62
N SER A 2 -1.36 25.33 36.37
CA SER A 2 -1.68 24.42 35.25
C SER A 2 -0.87 24.78 33.98
N GLN A 3 -1.34 24.48 32.76
CA GLN A 3 -0.79 24.90 31.45
C GLN A 3 0.38 24.11 30.80
N ASN A 4 0.41 22.77 30.90
CA ASN A 4 1.11 21.90 29.93
C ASN A 4 0.15 20.82 29.37
N GLN A 5 -1.06 21.25 29.00
CA GLN A 5 -2.05 20.52 28.20
C GLN A 5 -2.88 21.55 27.43
N LEU A 6 -3.48 21.14 26.32
CA LEU A 6 -4.45 21.93 25.58
C LEU A 6 -5.74 22.11 26.42
N ILE A 7 -6.45 23.21 26.16
CA ILE A 7 -7.73 23.53 26.81
C ILE A 7 -8.85 22.80 26.05
N SER A 8 -9.47 21.78 26.65
CA SER A 8 -10.43 20.88 25.99
C SER A 8 -11.69 21.59 25.46
N GLU A 9 -12.04 22.75 26.02
CA GLU A 9 -13.11 23.62 25.54
C GLU A 9 -12.78 24.25 24.18
N GLN A 10 -11.51 24.53 23.91
CA GLN A 10 -11.02 25.22 22.71
C GLN A 10 -10.73 24.27 21.54
N LEU A 11 -10.68 22.96 21.77
CA LEU A 11 -10.48 21.97 20.70
C LEU A 11 -11.74 21.89 19.82
N LEU A 12 -11.51 21.72 18.52
CA LEU A 12 -12.57 21.42 17.54
C LEU A 12 -13.02 19.97 17.67
N PHE A 13 -14.33 19.74 17.56
CA PHE A 13 -14.97 18.42 17.58
C PHE A 13 -15.83 18.30 16.32
N GLU A 14 -15.53 17.31 15.48
CA GLU A 14 -16.34 16.94 14.32
C GLU A 14 -16.89 15.53 14.55
N GLU A 15 -18.18 15.31 14.30
CA GLU A 15 -18.83 14.02 14.50
C GLU A 15 -19.50 13.53 13.22
N LYS A 16 -19.42 12.22 12.96
CA LYS A 16 -20.22 11.56 11.93
C LYS A 16 -20.82 10.24 12.43
N PRO A 17 -22.06 9.90 12.03
CA PRO A 17 -22.66 8.61 12.33
C PRO A 17 -21.92 7.50 11.58
N LEU A 18 -21.87 6.32 12.18
CA LEU A 18 -21.37 5.10 11.51
C LEU A 18 -22.55 4.22 11.13
N TYR A 19 -22.36 3.36 10.14
CA TYR A 19 -23.28 2.28 9.87
C TYR A 19 -23.12 1.19 10.94
N VAL A 20 -24.25 0.78 11.53
CA VAL A 20 -24.32 -0.21 12.59
C VAL A 20 -25.10 -1.43 12.08
N PRO A 21 -24.43 -2.41 11.44
CA PRO A 21 -25.09 -3.66 11.09
C PRO A 21 -25.38 -4.49 12.34
N PRO A 22 -26.39 -5.38 12.32
CA PRO A 22 -26.62 -6.32 13.41
C PRO A 22 -25.37 -7.18 13.69
N LEU A 23 -25.09 -7.49 14.96
CA LEU A 23 -23.93 -8.33 15.33
C LEU A 23 -23.96 -9.71 14.63
N SER A 24 -25.16 -10.26 14.36
CA SER A 24 -25.35 -11.52 13.63
C SER A 24 -25.10 -11.43 12.11
N GLU A 25 -25.03 -10.22 11.57
CA GLU A 25 -24.62 -9.95 10.19
C GLU A 25 -23.10 -9.78 10.14
N LEU A 26 -22.55 -8.92 11.01
CA LEU A 26 -21.11 -8.75 11.20
C LEU A 26 -20.40 -10.09 11.44
N GLN A 27 -20.99 -10.98 12.26
CA GLN A 27 -20.51 -12.33 12.51
C GLN A 27 -20.29 -13.13 11.22
N LYS A 28 -21.23 -13.10 10.28
CA LYS A 28 -21.13 -13.82 9.00
C LYS A 28 -20.09 -13.21 8.07
N VAL A 29 -20.04 -11.87 7.99
CA VAL A 29 -19.08 -11.14 7.15
C VAL A 29 -17.66 -11.39 7.62
N ILE A 30 -17.42 -11.29 8.93
CA ILE A 30 -16.10 -11.49 9.55
C ILE A 30 -15.69 -12.97 9.50
N GLN A 31 -16.62 -13.92 9.69
CA GLN A 31 -16.36 -15.34 9.48
C GLN A 31 -15.88 -15.61 8.05
N GLY A 32 -16.58 -15.08 7.04
CA GLY A 32 -16.22 -15.26 5.63
C GLY A 32 -14.84 -14.70 5.31
N ALA A 33 -14.56 -13.46 5.73
CA ALA A 33 -13.28 -12.80 5.50
C ALA A 33 -12.11 -13.57 6.15
N LEU A 34 -12.22 -13.91 7.43
CA LEU A 34 -11.16 -14.64 8.14
C LEU A 34 -10.98 -16.06 7.61
N THR A 35 -12.05 -16.76 7.21
CA THR A 35 -11.94 -18.14 6.68
C THR A 35 -11.16 -18.20 5.37
N ALA A 36 -11.12 -17.11 4.58
CA ALA A 36 -10.27 -17.01 3.40
C ALA A 36 -8.77 -16.82 3.71
N ASN A 37 -8.41 -16.51 4.97
CA ASN A 37 -7.06 -16.06 5.36
C ASN A 37 -6.48 -16.84 6.57
N PHE A 38 -7.27 -17.67 7.25
CA PHE A 38 -6.87 -18.50 8.39
C PHE A 38 -7.47 -19.89 8.30
N ALA A 39 -6.70 -20.93 8.62
CA ALA A 39 -7.11 -22.33 8.47
C ALA A 39 -8.23 -22.75 9.44
N ARG A 40 -8.37 -22.07 10.59
CA ARG A 40 -9.41 -22.36 11.58
C ARG A 40 -9.96 -21.07 12.14
N VAL A 41 -11.27 -20.85 11.97
CA VAL A 41 -11.95 -19.62 12.37
C VAL A 41 -13.31 -19.96 12.99
N ASP A 42 -13.59 -19.40 14.16
CA ASP A 42 -14.92 -19.32 14.75
C ASP A 42 -15.26 -17.86 15.06
N VAL A 43 -16.36 -17.37 14.51
CA VAL A 43 -16.94 -16.08 14.86
C VAL A 43 -18.35 -16.31 15.38
N SER A 44 -18.58 -15.88 16.61
CA SER A 44 -19.85 -16.06 17.32
C SER A 44 -20.29 -14.75 17.97
N VAL A 45 -21.61 -14.57 18.13
CA VAL A 45 -22.17 -13.46 18.92
C VAL A 45 -22.53 -14.01 20.28
N GLY A 46 -21.97 -13.44 21.34
CA GLY A 46 -22.15 -13.95 22.70
C GLY A 46 -22.02 -12.86 23.76
N PRO A 47 -22.35 -13.17 25.02
CA PRO A 47 -22.10 -12.26 26.12
C PRO A 47 -20.60 -11.99 26.24
N CYS A 48 -20.24 -10.73 26.47
CA CYS A 48 -18.88 -10.33 26.79
C CYS A 48 -18.42 -11.05 28.07
N PRO A 49 -17.23 -11.69 28.09
CA PRO A 49 -16.63 -12.18 29.34
C PRO A 49 -16.26 -10.98 30.23
N ASP A 50 -16.01 -11.21 31.52
CA ASP A 50 -15.51 -10.13 32.38
C ASP A 50 -14.08 -9.75 31.94
N LEU A 51 -13.94 -8.60 31.27
CA LEU A 51 -12.65 -8.13 30.75
C LEU A 51 -11.68 -7.66 31.85
N LYS A 52 -12.07 -7.65 33.13
CA LYS A 52 -11.12 -7.54 34.25
C LYS A 52 -10.40 -8.86 34.57
N ASP A 53 -10.85 -10.00 34.03
CA ASP A 53 -10.18 -11.29 34.26
C ASP A 53 -8.69 -11.18 33.89
N SER A 54 -7.85 -11.89 34.65
CA SER A 54 -6.39 -11.79 34.55
C SER A 54 -5.81 -12.08 33.15
N GLN A 55 -6.54 -12.83 32.32
CA GLN A 55 -6.17 -13.05 30.91
C GLN A 55 -6.31 -11.80 30.03
N PHE A 56 -7.22 -10.87 30.35
CA PHE A 56 -7.49 -9.64 29.61
C PHE A 56 -6.84 -8.41 30.26
N GLY A 57 -6.97 -8.28 31.58
CA GLY A 57 -6.34 -7.21 32.36
C GLY A 57 -6.90 -5.80 32.15
N LEU A 58 -8.16 -5.66 31.71
CA LEU A 58 -8.81 -4.36 31.56
C LEU A 58 -9.36 -3.84 32.90
N VAL A 59 -9.67 -2.54 32.98
CA VAL A 59 -10.22 -1.93 34.21
C VAL A 59 -11.74 -2.08 34.35
N ASP A 60 -12.42 -2.61 33.34
CA ASP A 60 -13.89 -2.72 33.31
C ASP A 60 -14.36 -4.05 32.70
N SER A 61 -15.61 -4.42 32.95
CA SER A 61 -16.10 -5.78 32.67
C SER A 61 -16.58 -6.03 31.24
N GLY A 62 -16.80 -5.01 30.41
CA GLY A 62 -17.31 -5.22 29.06
C GLY A 62 -17.19 -4.02 28.13
N LEU A 63 -17.79 -4.13 26.94
CA LEU A 63 -17.73 -3.13 25.87
C LEU A 63 -19.09 -2.48 25.57
N GLY A 64 -20.05 -2.60 26.50
CA GLY A 64 -21.45 -2.20 26.31
C GLY A 64 -21.78 -0.76 26.70
N GLY A 65 -22.79 -0.20 26.02
CA GLY A 65 -23.39 1.11 26.27
C GLY A 65 -22.68 2.27 25.55
N LYS A 66 -23.42 3.03 24.73
CA LYS A 66 -22.96 4.19 23.95
C LYS A 66 -21.61 3.97 23.20
N PRO A 67 -21.44 2.89 22.43
CA PRO A 67 -20.19 2.59 21.76
C PRO A 67 -19.85 3.69 20.73
N THR A 68 -18.68 4.33 20.87
CA THR A 68 -18.26 5.49 20.05
C THR A 68 -16.77 5.39 19.75
N LEU A 69 -16.36 5.65 18.51
CA LEU A 69 -14.95 5.86 18.19
C LEU A 69 -14.56 7.32 18.48
N LEU A 70 -13.37 7.51 19.05
CA LEU A 70 -12.73 8.81 19.25
C LEU A 70 -11.40 8.80 18.51
N GLU A 71 -11.10 9.87 17.77
CA GLU A 71 -9.80 10.11 17.16
C GLU A 71 -9.33 11.55 17.40
N ALA A 72 -8.36 11.73 18.30
CA ALA A 72 -7.80 13.02 18.67
C ALA A 72 -6.40 13.23 18.08
N GLY A 73 -6.14 14.44 17.57
CA GLY A 73 -4.85 14.84 17.03
C GLY A 73 -4.46 14.07 15.77
N GLY A 74 -3.20 13.69 15.63
CA GLY A 74 -2.78 12.79 14.56
C GLY A 74 -1.27 12.77 14.35
N PRO A 75 -0.77 11.91 13.44
CA PRO A 75 0.64 11.89 13.13
C PRO A 75 1.23 13.21 12.56
N PRO A 76 0.49 14.22 12.02
CA PRO A 76 1.08 15.51 11.64
C PRO A 76 1.52 16.36 12.84
N PHE A 77 1.15 15.95 14.06
CA PHE A 77 1.65 16.54 15.30
C PHE A 77 2.90 15.81 15.83
N LEU A 78 3.26 14.66 15.25
CA LEU A 78 4.51 13.95 15.50
C LEU A 78 5.58 14.27 14.43
N LEU A 79 5.16 14.36 13.16
CA LEU A 79 6.02 14.45 11.99
C LEU A 79 5.68 15.68 11.13
N PRO A 80 6.66 16.31 10.45
CA PRO A 80 8.07 15.91 10.36
C PRO A 80 8.89 16.26 11.61
N LEU A 81 8.42 17.19 12.44
CA LEU A 81 8.95 17.49 13.78
C LEU A 81 7.79 17.55 14.77
N VAL A 82 8.04 17.08 15.99
CA VAL A 82 7.02 16.95 17.03
C VAL A 82 6.52 18.32 17.56
N GLN A 83 5.20 18.44 17.64
CA GLN A 83 4.48 19.53 18.32
C GLN A 83 4.22 19.11 19.78
N ARG A 84 5.23 19.28 20.65
CA ARG A 84 5.21 18.75 22.04
C ARG A 84 4.12 19.34 22.93
N ASP A 85 3.56 20.48 22.53
CA ASP A 85 2.43 21.19 23.14
C ASP A 85 1.08 20.49 22.91
N LYS A 86 0.99 19.59 21.91
CA LYS A 86 -0.18 18.75 21.63
C LYS A 86 -0.33 17.64 22.68
N LEU A 87 -0.70 18.05 23.90
CA LEU A 87 -1.00 17.21 25.05
C LEU A 87 -2.49 17.33 25.37
N TYR A 88 -3.21 16.22 25.34
CA TYR A 88 -4.67 16.18 25.47
C TYR A 88 -5.08 15.55 26.79
N ASN A 89 -6.13 16.06 27.44
CA ASN A 89 -6.70 15.42 28.62
C ASN A 89 -7.81 14.45 28.21
N ILE A 90 -7.59 13.15 28.40
CA ILE A 90 -8.52 12.11 27.93
C ILE A 90 -9.81 12.15 28.75
N THR A 91 -9.74 12.42 30.05
CA THR A 91 -10.91 12.55 30.93
C THR A 91 -11.85 13.66 30.45
N GLU A 92 -11.33 14.87 30.23
CA GLU A 92 -12.10 16.03 29.76
C GLU A 92 -12.72 15.78 28.36
N ILE A 93 -11.92 15.28 27.41
CA ILE A 93 -12.38 15.04 26.04
C ILE A 93 -13.43 13.93 25.98
N THR A 94 -13.22 12.81 26.68
CA THR A 94 -14.19 11.71 26.70
C THR A 94 -15.47 12.10 27.44
N ARG A 95 -15.39 12.89 28.52
CA ARG A 95 -16.56 13.47 29.20
C ARG A 95 -17.39 14.33 28.26
N LYS A 96 -16.76 15.24 27.51
CA LYS A 96 -17.42 16.10 26.51
C LYS A 96 -18.13 15.29 25.42
N ILE A 97 -17.59 14.11 25.05
CA ILE A 97 -18.14 13.24 24.01
C ILE A 97 -19.27 12.32 24.51
N GLN A 98 -19.12 11.69 25.67
CA GLN A 98 -20.08 10.70 26.20
C GLN A 98 -21.20 11.32 27.05
N GLY A 99 -20.96 12.52 27.60
CA GLY A 99 -21.86 13.18 28.54
C GLY A 99 -21.80 12.55 29.95
N PRO A 100 -22.87 12.68 30.75
CA PRO A 100 -22.91 12.13 32.11
C PRO A 100 -22.96 10.59 32.13
N GLY A 101 -22.49 10.03 33.25
CA GLY A 101 -22.41 8.59 33.52
C GLY A 101 -20.99 8.01 33.44
N LYS A 102 -20.83 6.73 33.77
CA LYS A 102 -19.54 6.04 33.69
C LYS A 102 -19.04 5.98 32.23
N ILE A 103 -17.74 6.21 32.04
CA ILE A 103 -17.03 6.03 30.77
C ILE A 103 -15.98 4.93 30.93
N PHE A 104 -15.87 4.07 29.93
CA PHE A 104 -14.77 3.14 29.75
C PHE A 104 -14.14 3.39 28.38
N ALA A 105 -12.81 3.43 28.32
CA ALA A 105 -12.05 3.74 27.11
C ALA A 105 -10.87 2.79 26.95
N VAL A 106 -10.76 2.21 25.75
CA VAL A 106 -9.64 1.34 25.36
C VAL A 106 -9.09 1.75 24.00
N GLY A 107 -7.77 1.68 23.81
CA GLY A 107 -7.18 1.93 22.50
C GLY A 107 -5.71 2.29 22.50
N ALA A 108 -5.30 3.06 21.50
CA ALA A 108 -3.91 3.25 21.09
C ALA A 108 -3.60 4.71 20.76
N GLY A 109 -2.39 5.16 21.06
CA GLY A 109 -1.95 6.53 20.77
C GLY A 109 -0.52 6.77 21.23
N ALA A 110 0.00 7.99 21.10
CA ALA A 110 1.26 8.33 21.74
C ALA A 110 1.03 8.59 23.24
N GLY A 111 1.96 8.11 24.07
CA GLY A 111 1.89 8.22 25.53
C GLY A 111 2.19 9.65 26.04
N PRO A 112 1.81 9.97 27.28
CA PRO A 112 2.17 11.24 27.91
C PRO A 112 3.69 11.34 28.15
N TRP A 113 4.42 11.84 27.15
CA TRP A 113 5.88 12.02 27.21
C TRP A 113 6.39 12.74 28.48
N PRO A 114 5.67 13.69 29.13
CA PRO A 114 6.18 14.37 30.32
C PRO A 114 6.43 13.44 31.53
N ILE A 115 5.70 12.34 31.68
CA ILE A 115 5.93 11.39 32.80
C ILE A 115 7.06 10.39 32.52
N ARG A 116 7.53 10.30 31.27
CA ARG A 116 8.64 9.42 30.87
C ARG A 116 9.93 10.16 30.53
N GLY A 117 9.86 11.48 30.30
CA GLY A 117 10.99 12.28 29.81
C GLY A 117 11.42 11.91 28.38
N SER A 118 10.59 11.18 27.64
CA SER A 118 10.85 10.60 26.33
C SER A 118 9.52 10.37 25.61
N ASN A 119 9.53 10.34 24.28
CA ASN A 119 8.43 9.75 23.52
C ASN A 119 8.16 8.29 23.94
N CYS A 120 6.92 7.83 23.77
CA CYS A 120 6.47 6.49 24.14
C CYS A 120 5.17 6.10 23.40
N GLU A 121 4.94 4.80 23.21
CA GLU A 121 3.61 4.29 22.86
C GLU A 121 2.71 4.37 24.09
N GLY A 122 1.45 4.80 23.93
CA GLY A 122 0.40 4.73 24.94
C GLY A 122 -0.57 3.59 24.62
N ILE A 123 -0.76 2.67 25.56
CA ILE A 123 -1.65 1.52 25.45
C ILE A 123 -2.79 1.73 26.45
N TYR A 124 -3.90 2.28 25.97
CA TYR A 124 -4.93 2.91 26.81
C TYR A 124 -6.00 1.91 27.26
N ASN A 125 -6.26 1.93 28.56
CA ASN A 125 -7.19 1.07 29.28
C ASN A 125 -7.60 1.83 30.55
N LEU A 126 -8.67 2.62 30.47
CA LEU A 126 -9.07 3.52 31.55
C LEU A 126 -10.58 3.62 31.71
N SER A 127 -11.02 3.98 32.91
CA SER A 127 -12.41 4.31 33.20
C SER A 127 -12.50 5.62 33.97
N VAL A 128 -13.52 6.41 33.66
CA VAL A 128 -13.89 7.63 34.37
C VAL A 128 -15.22 7.38 35.05
N SER A 129 -15.29 7.61 36.37
CA SER A 129 -16.51 7.47 37.16
C SER A 129 -17.58 8.51 36.77
N GLU A 130 -18.75 8.47 37.41
CA GLU A 130 -19.76 9.55 37.26
C GLU A 130 -19.35 10.86 37.96
N THR A 131 -18.34 10.79 38.83
CA THR A 131 -17.74 11.90 39.62
C THR A 131 -16.38 12.35 39.08
N ASP A 132 -16.06 12.00 37.82
CA ASP A 132 -14.79 12.31 37.13
C ASP A 132 -13.51 11.73 37.77
N GLU A 133 -13.64 10.67 38.57
CA GLU A 133 -12.50 9.92 39.11
C GLU A 133 -11.91 8.99 38.04
N LEU A 134 -10.62 9.14 37.76
CA LEU A 134 -9.88 8.34 36.79
C LEU A 134 -9.31 7.06 37.43
N THR A 135 -9.74 5.91 36.93
CA THR A 135 -9.07 4.61 37.12
C THR A 135 -8.24 4.30 35.88
N ASN A 136 -6.92 4.24 36.01
CA ASN A 136 -6.00 4.08 34.89
C ASN A 136 -5.25 2.74 34.96
N GLY A 137 -5.60 1.82 34.06
CA GLY A 137 -4.90 0.54 33.84
C GLY A 137 -4.05 0.55 32.57
N SER A 138 -3.78 1.74 32.02
CA SER A 138 -3.00 1.92 30.79
C SER A 138 -1.50 1.70 31.03
N TYR A 139 -0.78 1.43 29.95
CA TYR A 139 0.67 1.32 29.95
C TYR A 139 1.29 2.31 28.96
N THR A 140 2.57 2.59 29.14
CA THR A 140 3.44 3.15 28.11
C THR A 140 4.55 2.19 27.77
N ALA A 141 4.88 2.02 26.49
CA ALA A 141 6.11 1.35 26.06
C ALA A 141 7.18 2.39 25.66
N THR A 142 8.42 2.18 26.09
CA THR A 142 9.58 3.05 25.80
C THR A 142 10.76 2.24 25.28
N VAL A 143 11.60 2.85 24.46
CA VAL A 143 12.93 2.33 24.09
C VAL A 143 13.95 2.87 25.08
N ARG A 144 14.72 2.00 25.76
CA ARG A 144 15.70 2.42 26.78
C ARG A 144 17.08 1.77 26.63
N GLY A 145 18.09 2.48 27.11
CA GLY A 145 19.48 2.01 27.20
C GLY A 145 20.18 1.86 25.84
N ARG A 146 21.48 1.53 25.88
CA ARG A 146 22.32 1.37 24.67
C ARG A 146 21.91 0.17 23.79
N LYS A 147 21.17 -0.78 24.34
CA LYS A 147 20.65 -1.96 23.63
C LYS A 147 19.28 -1.74 23.00
N GLU A 148 18.66 -0.57 23.24
CA GLU A 148 17.31 -0.27 22.78
C GLU A 148 16.31 -1.33 23.24
N GLU A 149 16.21 -1.50 24.56
CA GLU A 149 15.33 -2.46 25.22
C GLU A 149 13.91 -1.89 25.32
N CYS A 150 12.90 -2.73 25.08
CA CYS A 150 11.49 -2.40 25.31
C CYS A 150 11.21 -2.39 26.82
N VAL A 151 10.69 -1.28 27.34
CA VAL A 151 10.32 -1.13 28.75
C VAL A 151 8.88 -0.66 28.85
N LEU A 152 8.03 -1.49 29.47
CA LEU A 152 6.61 -1.27 29.67
C LEU A 152 6.34 -0.79 31.10
N GLU A 153 5.67 0.35 31.25
CA GLU A 153 5.39 0.96 32.56
C GLU A 153 3.93 1.40 32.67
N LYS A 154 3.29 1.18 33.82
CA LYS A 154 1.91 1.64 34.08
C LYS A 154 1.82 3.16 34.10
N ILE A 155 0.72 3.70 33.56
CA ILE A 155 0.34 5.12 33.71
C ILE A 155 -0.42 5.26 35.05
N PRO A 156 -0.07 6.20 35.94
CA PRO A 156 -0.76 6.37 37.21
C PRO A 156 -2.14 7.01 37.04
N ASN A 157 -3.05 6.77 38.00
CA ASN A 157 -4.38 7.41 38.05
C ASN A 157 -4.34 8.94 38.08
N THR A 158 -3.20 9.54 38.46
CA THR A 158 -2.98 10.99 38.48
C THR A 158 -2.59 11.58 37.12
N GLU A 159 -2.41 10.75 36.09
CA GLU A 159 -2.05 11.18 34.74
C GLU A 159 -3.20 10.89 33.75
N PRO A 160 -4.04 11.90 33.42
CA PRO A 160 -5.16 11.75 32.51
C PRO A 160 -4.81 11.99 31.04
N ARG A 161 -3.54 12.29 30.70
CA ARG A 161 -3.19 12.81 29.37
C ARG A 161 -2.67 11.76 28.39
N CYS A 162 -2.86 12.04 27.10
CA CYS A 162 -2.06 11.51 26.00
C CYS A 162 -1.29 12.65 25.30
N ALA A 163 -0.44 12.29 24.34
CA ALA A 163 0.21 13.25 23.44
C ALA A 163 -0.13 12.95 21.98
N LEU A 164 -0.06 13.98 21.13
CA LEU A 164 0.01 13.98 19.66
C LEU A 164 -1.14 13.34 18.89
N LEU A 165 -1.46 12.07 19.16
CA LEU A 165 -2.41 11.25 18.42
C LEU A 165 -3.01 10.17 19.35
N LEU A 166 -4.31 9.92 19.21
CA LEU A 166 -5.06 9.00 20.06
C LEU A 166 -6.29 8.46 19.33
N ASN A 167 -6.46 7.13 19.34
CA ASN A 167 -7.62 6.42 18.81
C ASN A 167 -8.21 5.54 19.93
N LEU A 168 -9.46 5.79 20.33
CA LEU A 168 -10.13 5.07 21.41
C LEU A 168 -11.48 4.52 20.99
N PHE A 169 -11.82 3.33 21.48
CA PHE A 169 -13.18 2.85 21.61
C PHE A 169 -13.71 3.27 22.98
N LEU A 170 -14.78 4.06 22.98
CA LEU A 170 -15.48 4.52 24.18
C LEU A 170 -16.76 3.72 24.38
N SER A 171 -17.08 3.37 25.62
CA SER A 171 -18.37 2.79 26.02
C SER A 171 -18.68 3.14 27.48
N GLN A 172 -19.69 2.50 28.08
CA GLN A 172 -19.98 2.57 29.52
C GLN A 172 -19.40 1.38 30.31
N GLY A 173 -18.60 0.51 29.65
CA GLY A 173 -17.98 -0.65 30.30
C GLY A 173 -18.93 -1.78 30.66
N LYS A 174 -20.20 -1.70 30.22
CA LYS A 174 -21.25 -2.62 30.66
C LYS A 174 -21.12 -4.01 30.03
N PRO A 175 -21.60 -5.07 30.72
CA PRO A 175 -21.88 -6.35 30.07
C PRO A 175 -22.85 -6.17 28.89
N GLY A 176 -22.74 -7.02 27.88
CA GLY A 176 -23.57 -6.98 26.69
C GLY A 176 -23.13 -8.00 25.65
N GLN A 177 -23.84 -8.07 24.53
CA GLN A 177 -23.43 -8.92 23.40
C GLN A 177 -22.26 -8.29 22.65
N VAL A 178 -21.29 -9.12 22.26
CA VAL A 178 -20.11 -8.75 21.47
C VAL A 178 -19.82 -9.79 20.40
N LEU A 179 -18.98 -9.43 19.43
CA LEU A 179 -18.37 -10.40 18.52
C LEU A 179 -17.22 -11.10 19.26
N ARG A 180 -17.36 -12.41 19.49
CA ARG A 180 -16.25 -13.28 19.85
C ARG A 180 -15.65 -13.83 18.57
N ILE A 181 -14.35 -13.65 18.38
CA ILE A 181 -13.62 -14.12 17.21
C ILE A 181 -12.46 -15.00 17.70
N THR A 182 -12.29 -16.18 17.13
CA THR A 182 -11.04 -16.93 17.21
C THR A 182 -10.53 -17.24 15.82
N ALA A 183 -9.23 -17.07 15.59
CA ALA A 183 -8.58 -17.37 14.33
C ALA A 183 -7.22 -18.01 14.61
N LYS A 184 -6.93 -19.16 13.99
CA LYS A 184 -5.69 -19.91 14.19
C LYS A 184 -5.07 -20.30 12.87
N GLN A 185 -3.75 -20.31 12.84
CA GLN A 185 -2.93 -20.67 11.67
C GLN A 185 -3.27 -19.78 10.46
N ARG A 186 -2.56 -18.67 10.31
CA ARG A 186 -2.73 -17.75 9.17
C ARG A 186 -2.23 -18.43 7.89
N THR A 187 -3.07 -18.42 6.86
CA THR A 187 -2.80 -19.04 5.55
C THR A 187 -2.81 -18.05 4.39
N GLY A 188 -3.29 -16.82 4.63
CA GLY A 188 -3.24 -15.72 3.67
C GLY A 188 -2.39 -14.56 4.17
N GLU A 189 -2.16 -13.60 3.29
CA GLU A 189 -1.26 -12.48 3.54
C GLU A 189 -1.78 -11.51 4.63
N GLN A 190 -3.09 -11.26 4.69
CA GLN A 190 -3.62 -10.17 5.51
C GLN A 190 -3.43 -10.44 7.00
N ASN A 191 -3.00 -9.44 7.75
CA ASN A 191 -2.92 -9.57 9.21
C ASN A 191 -4.34 -9.60 9.83
N PHE A 192 -4.46 -10.07 11.09
CA PHE A 192 -5.77 -10.31 11.71
C PHE A 192 -6.75 -9.12 11.65
N ILE A 193 -6.30 -7.91 11.98
CA ILE A 193 -7.13 -6.70 11.96
C ILE A 193 -7.40 -6.21 10.54
N GLU A 194 -6.39 -6.26 9.66
CA GLU A 194 -6.54 -5.88 8.26
C GLU A 194 -7.56 -6.78 7.54
N CYS A 195 -7.57 -8.08 7.83
CA CYS A 195 -8.51 -9.05 7.28
C CYS A 195 -9.95 -8.72 7.68
N ILE A 196 -10.18 -8.43 8.97
CA ILE A 196 -11.49 -7.98 9.48
C ILE A 196 -11.90 -6.68 8.76
N ARG A 197 -11.02 -5.66 8.73
CA ARG A 197 -11.34 -4.34 8.17
C ARG A 197 -11.63 -4.39 6.67
N LYS A 198 -10.79 -5.07 5.87
CA LYS A 198 -10.97 -5.21 4.42
C LYS A 198 -12.18 -6.07 4.07
N GLY A 199 -12.48 -7.11 4.86
CA GLY A 199 -13.70 -7.90 4.71
C GLY A 199 -14.97 -7.06 4.89
N LEU A 200 -15.00 -6.24 5.94
CA LEU A 200 -16.10 -5.29 6.18
C LEU A 200 -16.20 -4.22 5.09
N GLU A 201 -15.08 -3.62 4.68
CA GLU A 201 -15.01 -2.62 3.61
C GLU A 201 -15.56 -3.17 2.28
N THR A 202 -15.14 -4.38 1.90
CA THR A 202 -15.60 -5.07 0.68
C THR A 202 -17.10 -5.38 0.72
N HIS A 203 -17.64 -5.77 1.88
CA HIS A 203 -19.05 -6.13 2.01
C HIS A 203 -19.98 -4.92 2.09
N TYR A 204 -19.58 -3.87 2.83
CA TYR A 204 -20.43 -2.72 3.13
C TYR A 204 -20.29 -1.55 2.15
N GLY A 205 -19.25 -1.56 1.31
CA GLY A 205 -19.04 -0.54 0.28
C GLY A 205 -18.94 0.86 0.88
N ASP A 206 -19.89 1.73 0.58
CA ASP A 206 -19.90 3.12 1.07
C ASP A 206 -20.43 3.31 2.49
N LYS A 207 -21.01 2.25 3.08
CA LYS A 207 -21.44 2.29 4.48
C LYS A 207 -20.23 2.13 5.40
N VAL A 208 -19.83 3.20 6.07
CA VAL A 208 -18.66 3.21 6.96
C VAL A 208 -18.98 2.49 8.27
N VAL A 209 -18.32 1.36 8.54
CA VAL A 209 -18.45 0.59 9.78
C VAL A 209 -17.20 0.82 10.63
N GLY A 210 -17.37 1.02 11.93
CA GLY A 210 -16.28 1.12 12.90
C GLY A 210 -16.44 0.12 14.04
N LEU A 211 -15.34 -0.55 14.42
CA LEU A 211 -15.27 -1.48 15.54
C LEU A 211 -14.17 -1.08 16.52
N GLY A 212 -14.28 -1.56 17.77
CA GLY A 212 -13.18 -1.50 18.73
C GLY A 212 -13.35 -2.50 19.87
N GLY A 213 -12.32 -2.60 20.71
CA GLY A 213 -12.28 -3.57 21.81
C GLY A 213 -10.88 -4.13 22.03
N ILE A 214 -10.80 -5.43 22.28
CA ILE A 214 -9.57 -6.16 22.62
C ILE A 214 -9.38 -7.40 21.74
N PHE A 215 -8.14 -7.70 21.38
CA PHE A 215 -7.73 -9.02 20.91
C PHE A 215 -6.47 -9.52 21.63
N LEU A 216 -6.37 -10.84 21.79
CA LEU A 216 -5.22 -11.52 22.35
C LEU A 216 -4.50 -12.27 21.24
N ILE A 217 -3.17 -12.17 21.22
CA ILE A 217 -2.29 -13.12 20.54
C ILE A 217 -1.91 -14.15 21.60
N LYS A 218 -2.59 -15.30 21.61
CA LYS A 218 -2.45 -16.35 22.64
C LYS A 218 -1.27 -17.27 22.40
N LYS A 219 -0.80 -17.36 21.15
CA LYS A 219 0.34 -18.16 20.73
C LYS A 219 0.98 -17.52 19.50
N GLY A 220 2.29 -17.71 19.36
CA GLY A 220 3.09 -17.14 18.27
C GLY A 220 3.91 -15.92 18.70
N ALA A 221 4.28 -15.10 17.74
CA ALA A 221 4.91 -13.79 17.94
C ALA A 221 4.35 -12.76 16.94
N ALA A 222 4.54 -11.47 17.25
CA ALA A 222 4.16 -10.36 16.39
C ALA A 222 5.28 -9.35 16.20
N HIS A 223 5.38 -8.84 14.98
CA HIS A 223 6.20 -7.70 14.62
C HIS A 223 5.52 -6.44 15.16
N GLN A 224 6.21 -5.73 16.04
CA GLN A 224 5.69 -4.51 16.68
C GLN A 224 6.76 -3.43 16.73
N HIS A 225 6.37 -2.16 16.74
CA HIS A 225 7.29 -1.05 17.01
C HIS A 225 7.05 -0.38 18.37
N VAL A 226 8.10 0.26 18.85
CA VAL A 226 8.04 1.30 19.87
C VAL A 226 8.80 2.51 19.32
N MET A 227 8.17 3.67 19.31
CA MET A 227 8.83 4.92 18.97
C MET A 227 10.06 5.15 19.87
N ARG A 228 11.18 5.52 19.25
CA ARG A 228 12.30 6.14 19.99
C ARG A 228 11.90 7.53 20.47
N ASP A 229 12.73 8.13 21.32
CA ASP A 229 12.56 9.55 21.67
C ASP A 229 12.50 10.42 20.40
N PHE A 230 11.78 11.53 20.49
CA PHE A 230 11.45 12.39 19.36
C PHE A 230 12.70 12.79 18.56
N SER A 231 12.60 12.69 17.24
CA SER A 231 13.69 13.10 16.36
C SER A 231 14.08 14.56 16.58
N LYS A 232 15.39 14.81 16.51
CA LYS A 232 15.98 16.17 16.56
C LYS A 232 16.07 16.82 15.19
N THR A 233 15.87 16.05 14.13
CA THR A 233 15.86 16.47 12.73
C THR A 233 14.51 16.12 12.11
N PRO A 234 14.02 16.90 11.13
CA PRO A 234 12.81 16.56 10.39
C PRO A 234 12.86 15.14 9.81
N ILE A 235 11.74 14.43 9.89
CA ILE A 235 11.50 13.14 9.23
C ILE A 235 10.48 13.38 8.10
N HIS A 236 10.91 13.19 6.86
CA HIS A 236 10.18 13.54 5.64
C HIS A 236 9.75 12.34 4.78
N THR A 237 10.34 11.15 4.96
CA THR A 237 9.94 9.93 4.24
C THR A 237 9.60 8.76 5.16
N ASP A 238 8.85 7.78 4.67
CA ASP A 238 8.51 6.57 5.42
C ASP A 238 9.76 5.73 5.75
N GLU A 239 10.82 5.79 4.96
CA GLU A 239 12.13 5.19 5.27
C GLU A 239 12.76 5.84 6.52
N GLU A 240 12.77 7.17 6.60
CA GLU A 240 13.28 7.89 7.76
C GLU A 240 12.44 7.61 9.03
N VAL A 241 11.12 7.43 8.88
CA VAL A 241 10.25 6.94 9.96
C VAL A 241 10.69 5.54 10.41
N ASN A 242 11.02 4.64 9.48
CA ASN A 242 11.41 3.26 9.80
C ASN A 242 12.78 3.14 10.44
N GLU A 243 13.72 4.00 10.05
CA GLU A 243 15.01 4.09 10.72
C GLU A 243 14.85 4.65 12.14
N TRP A 244 13.93 5.60 12.35
CA TRP A 244 13.62 6.17 13.66
C TRP A 244 12.80 5.25 14.57
N LEU A 245 11.85 4.49 14.05
CA LEU A 245 11.07 3.50 14.81
C LEU A 245 11.95 2.31 15.24
N LYS A 246 11.74 1.81 16.46
CA LYS A 246 12.40 0.58 16.93
C LYS A 246 11.43 -0.59 16.83
N PHE A 247 11.71 -1.50 15.89
CA PHE A 247 10.95 -2.74 15.71
C PHE A 247 11.48 -3.88 16.60
N TYR A 248 10.56 -4.76 17.03
CA TYR A 248 10.81 -5.94 17.84
C TYR A 248 9.93 -7.11 17.38
N GLU A 249 10.44 -8.32 17.58
CA GLU A 249 9.63 -9.54 17.59
C GLU A 249 9.16 -9.81 19.02
N MET A 250 7.87 -9.58 19.28
CA MET A 250 7.28 -9.73 20.61
C MET A 250 6.52 -11.06 20.72
N PRO A 251 6.89 -11.96 21.64
CA PRO A 251 6.21 -13.25 21.80
C PRO A 251 4.85 -13.10 22.48
N ALA A 252 3.94 -14.03 22.18
CA ALA A 252 2.70 -14.22 22.92
C ALA A 252 2.97 -14.60 24.40
N GLN A 253 2.10 -14.27 25.36
CA GLN A 253 0.80 -13.61 25.18
C GLN A 253 0.89 -12.08 25.08
N LEU A 254 0.18 -11.52 24.10
CA LEU A 254 0.01 -10.08 23.90
C LEU A 254 -1.47 -9.72 23.93
N ASN A 255 -1.83 -8.69 24.69
CA ASN A 255 -3.18 -8.15 24.85
C ASN A 255 -3.25 -6.81 24.12
N ALA A 256 -3.92 -6.78 22.97
CA ALA A 256 -4.00 -5.62 22.09
C ALA A 256 -5.35 -4.92 22.19
N VAL A 257 -5.34 -3.61 22.41
CA VAL A 257 -6.51 -2.73 22.51
C VAL A 257 -6.48 -1.68 21.41
N GLY A 258 -7.64 -1.37 20.84
CA GLY A 258 -7.68 -0.50 19.66
C GLY A 258 -9.02 -0.37 18.95
N THR A 259 -8.93 0.26 17.77
CA THR A 259 -10.06 0.59 16.90
C THR A 259 -9.75 0.24 15.46
N LEU A 260 -10.80 0.01 14.65
CA LEU A 260 -10.74 0.02 13.19
C LEU A 260 -11.96 0.72 12.62
N VAL A 261 -11.81 1.34 11.45
CA VAL A 261 -12.88 1.94 10.67
C VAL A 261 -12.66 1.65 9.19
N THR A 262 -13.72 1.34 8.45
CA THR A 262 -13.57 0.88 7.05
C THR A 262 -13.10 1.97 6.09
N LYS A 263 -13.43 3.26 6.33
CA LYS A 263 -13.08 4.42 5.48
C LYS A 263 -12.79 5.66 6.33
N GLU A 264 -12.05 6.64 5.77
CA GLU A 264 -11.67 7.90 6.44
C GLU A 264 -12.86 8.83 6.75
N HIS A 265 -13.99 8.64 6.06
CA HIS A 265 -15.23 9.41 6.22
C HIS A 265 -15.04 10.95 6.23
N ASP A 266 -14.11 11.48 5.42
CA ASP A 266 -13.71 12.89 5.34
C ASP A 266 -13.19 13.51 6.66
N LEU A 267 -12.86 12.67 7.64
CA LEU A 267 -12.39 13.07 8.96
C LEU A 267 -10.88 12.85 9.15
N ASP A 268 -10.13 12.43 8.12
CA ASP A 268 -8.69 12.11 8.21
C ASP A 268 -8.42 11.08 9.33
N LEU A 269 -9.10 9.93 9.24
CA LEU A 269 -9.12 8.88 10.27
C LEU A 269 -8.09 7.77 10.04
N ARG A 270 -7.32 7.43 11.07
CA ARG A 270 -6.47 6.25 11.10
C ARG A 270 -7.33 4.97 11.03
N LEU A 271 -7.39 4.36 9.84
CA LEU A 271 -8.29 3.23 9.51
C LEU A 271 -8.17 2.02 10.45
N GLN A 272 -7.03 1.85 11.11
CA GLN A 272 -6.87 0.91 12.22
C GLN A 272 -5.88 1.51 13.23
N HIS A 273 -5.99 1.18 14.51
CA HIS A 273 -4.94 1.47 15.48
C HIS A 273 -5.05 0.53 16.67
N PHE A 274 -4.07 -0.36 16.84
CA PHE A 274 -4.00 -1.28 17.96
C PHE A 274 -2.60 -1.26 18.58
N HIS A 275 -2.55 -1.04 19.89
CA HIS A 275 -1.34 -1.19 20.69
C HIS A 275 -1.54 -2.37 21.63
N SER A 276 -0.46 -3.11 21.91
CA SER A 276 -0.50 -4.27 22.79
C SER A 276 0.38 -4.12 24.02
N PHE A 277 0.04 -4.87 25.06
CA PHE A 277 0.85 -5.06 26.27
C PHE A 277 0.90 -6.55 26.64
N SER A 278 1.85 -6.91 27.48
CA SER A 278 1.97 -8.25 28.08
C SER A 278 2.26 -8.11 29.57
N PHE A 279 2.01 -9.18 30.32
CA PHE A 279 2.43 -9.28 31.72
C PHE A 279 3.94 -9.54 31.88
N SER A 280 4.68 -9.72 30.77
CA SER A 280 6.12 -9.99 30.72
C SER A 280 6.93 -8.83 30.10
N ASN A 281 6.49 -7.58 30.30
CA ASN A 281 7.19 -6.34 29.91
C ASN A 281 7.29 -6.01 28.39
N TRP A 282 6.68 -6.81 27.50
CA TRP A 282 6.47 -6.41 26.10
C TRP A 282 5.26 -5.50 25.94
N GLY A 283 5.36 -4.51 25.05
CA GLY A 283 4.23 -3.78 24.50
C GLY A 283 4.67 -2.76 23.47
N GLY A 284 3.73 -2.32 22.62
CA GLY A 284 4.02 -1.43 21.51
C GLY A 284 2.91 -1.39 20.47
N HIS A 285 3.21 -0.86 19.28
CA HIS A 285 2.30 -0.78 18.15
C HIS A 285 2.28 -2.08 17.33
N TYR A 286 1.11 -2.68 17.17
CA TYR A 286 0.95 -3.94 16.43
C TYR A 286 0.94 -3.73 14.92
N HIS A 287 1.71 -4.56 14.19
CA HIS A 287 1.63 -4.66 12.73
C HIS A 287 1.00 -5.98 12.26
N TYR A 288 1.65 -7.11 12.54
CA TYR A 288 1.27 -8.44 12.05
C TYR A 288 1.95 -9.55 12.86
N ASP A 289 1.40 -10.77 12.81
CA ASP A 289 2.10 -11.96 13.30
C ASP A 289 3.24 -12.39 12.37
N THR A 290 4.31 -12.90 12.98
CA THR A 290 5.52 -13.41 12.30
C THR A 290 5.66 -14.91 12.38
N THR A 291 4.69 -15.59 13.00
CA THR A 291 4.63 -17.05 13.13
C THR A 291 3.30 -17.59 12.59
N PRO A 292 2.98 -17.38 11.31
CA PRO A 292 1.65 -17.63 10.73
C PRO A 292 1.15 -19.06 10.99
N ASP A 293 2.00 -20.07 10.87
CA ASP A 293 1.63 -21.48 11.04
C ASP A 293 1.09 -21.84 12.44
N VAL A 294 1.46 -21.07 13.46
CA VAL A 294 1.19 -21.39 14.88
C VAL A 294 0.48 -20.26 15.63
N VAL A 295 0.16 -19.14 14.96
CA VAL A 295 -0.52 -18.01 15.60
C VAL A 295 -1.93 -18.40 16.03
N GLU A 296 -2.34 -17.97 17.22
CA GLU A 296 -3.70 -18.15 17.74
C GLU A 296 -4.22 -16.82 18.29
N TYR A 297 -5.26 -16.28 17.63
CA TYR A 297 -5.96 -15.07 18.02
C TYR A 297 -7.27 -15.38 18.76
N GLU A 298 -7.61 -14.58 19.77
CA GLU A 298 -8.94 -14.54 20.40
C GLU A 298 -9.33 -13.07 20.65
N ALA A 299 -10.47 -12.61 20.12
CA ALA A 299 -10.89 -11.22 20.19
C ALA A 299 -12.33 -11.04 20.66
N TYR A 300 -12.56 -9.90 21.29
CA TYR A 300 -13.85 -9.39 21.72
C TYR A 300 -13.99 -7.97 21.21
N LEU A 301 -14.80 -7.80 20.16
CA LEU A 301 -15.02 -6.52 19.48
C LEU A 301 -16.50 -6.13 19.54
N ASN A 302 -16.75 -4.82 19.57
CA ASN A 302 -18.09 -4.26 19.48
C ASN A 302 -18.15 -3.15 18.42
N VAL A 303 -19.35 -2.89 17.90
CA VAL A 303 -19.61 -1.91 16.84
C VAL A 303 -19.92 -0.53 17.43
N ALA A 304 -19.34 0.52 16.85
CA ALA A 304 -19.56 1.90 17.26
C ALA A 304 -20.70 2.54 16.46
N GLU A 305 -21.50 3.37 17.14
CA GLU A 305 -22.66 4.10 16.56
C GLU A 305 -22.22 5.34 15.77
N ARG A 306 -21.05 5.89 16.10
CA ARG A 306 -20.51 7.14 15.56
C ARG A 306 -18.99 7.23 15.77
N VAL A 307 -18.36 8.14 15.04
CA VAL A 307 -16.96 8.54 15.24
C VAL A 307 -16.89 10.04 15.53
N VAL A 308 -16.08 10.42 16.51
CA VAL A 308 -15.78 11.82 16.86
C VAL A 308 -14.31 12.11 16.65
N ARG A 309 -14.03 13.06 15.76
CA ARG A 309 -12.71 13.61 15.48
C ARG A 309 -12.47 14.83 16.37
N VAL A 310 -11.31 14.89 17.02
CA VAL A 310 -10.92 16.00 17.91
C VAL A 310 -9.59 16.59 17.46
N ASP A 311 -9.50 17.91 17.37
CA ASP A 311 -8.25 18.62 16.97
C ASP A 311 -7.64 18.04 15.68
N LYS A 312 -8.46 17.91 14.63
CA LYS A 312 -8.03 17.43 13.31
C LYS A 312 -6.93 18.36 12.77
N PRO A 313 -5.75 17.84 12.40
CA PRO A 313 -4.67 18.66 11.86
C PRO A 313 -5.07 19.39 10.58
N GLU A 314 -4.77 20.69 10.48
CA GLU A 314 -5.08 21.52 9.30
C GLU A 314 -4.31 21.05 8.06
N ALA A 315 -3.04 20.70 8.23
CA ALA A 315 -2.20 20.09 7.22
C ALA A 315 -2.13 18.58 7.45
N THR A 316 -2.95 17.81 6.71
CA THR A 316 -2.75 16.36 6.61
C THR A 316 -1.45 16.08 5.84
N HIS A 317 -0.68 15.09 6.31
CA HIS A 317 0.34 14.45 5.48
C HIS A 317 -0.25 13.11 5.04
N LYS A 318 -0.63 12.99 3.76
CA LYS A 318 -1.01 11.67 3.22
C LYS A 318 0.21 10.77 2.92
N SER A 319 1.40 11.24 3.24
CA SER A 319 2.69 10.52 3.25
C SER A 319 3.46 10.88 4.54
N LEU A 320 3.67 9.90 5.44
CA LEU A 320 4.58 9.88 6.62
C LEU A 320 4.10 8.99 7.81
N LEU A 321 2.82 8.61 7.93
CA LEU A 321 2.43 7.57 8.91
C LEU A 321 1.25 6.66 8.49
N TYR A 322 0.77 6.80 7.25
CA TYR A 322 -0.43 6.12 6.76
C TYR A 322 -0.20 4.68 6.23
N LEU A 323 1.05 4.23 6.14
CA LEU A 323 1.42 3.00 5.40
C LEU A 323 1.81 1.79 6.26
N TYR A 324 1.88 1.91 7.61
CA TYR A 324 2.32 0.79 8.46
C TYR A 324 1.25 -0.23 8.89
N GLN A 325 0.05 -0.09 8.34
CA GLN A 325 -0.99 -1.12 8.34
C GLN A 325 -1.24 -1.70 6.94
N SER A 326 -0.38 -1.32 5.99
CA SER A 326 -0.30 -1.88 4.64
C SER A 326 1.15 -2.23 4.29
N LYS A 327 1.84 -2.92 5.21
CA LYS A 327 2.96 -3.81 4.87
C LYS A 327 2.49 -5.14 4.25
N PHE A 328 1.45 -5.05 3.43
CA PHE A 328 1.36 -5.73 2.13
C PHE A 328 1.15 -4.66 1.07
N LEU A 329 1.98 -4.71 0.01
CA LEU A 329 2.12 -3.74 -1.09
C LEU A 329 0.83 -3.55 -1.92
N ASN A 330 -0.27 -3.09 -1.32
CA ASN A 330 -1.60 -3.14 -1.93
C ASN A 330 -2.38 -1.81 -1.90
N SER A 331 -1.80 -0.72 -1.39
CA SER A 331 -2.43 0.61 -1.30
C SER A 331 -1.85 1.64 -2.26
N TYR A 332 -1.65 1.25 -3.53
CA TYR A 332 -1.49 2.18 -4.66
C TYR A 332 -2.45 1.90 -5.83
N ARG A 333 -3.53 1.14 -5.57
CA ARG A 333 -4.57 0.84 -6.57
C ARG A 333 -5.64 1.93 -6.76
N ASN A 334 -5.70 2.97 -5.91
CA ASN A 334 -6.71 4.04 -5.99
C ASN A 334 -6.23 5.38 -5.38
N ILE A 335 -5.42 6.17 -6.11
CA ILE A 335 -5.41 7.64 -5.95
C ILE A 335 -5.21 8.27 -7.34
N CYS A 336 -6.33 8.52 -8.03
CA CYS A 336 -6.40 9.43 -9.16
C CYS A 336 -7.80 10.07 -9.25
N SER A 337 -8.29 10.57 -8.11
CA SER A 337 -9.37 11.57 -8.09
C SER A 337 -8.76 12.94 -8.47
N ASP A 338 -9.49 13.72 -9.27
CA ASP A 338 -9.03 14.95 -9.95
C ASP A 338 -8.60 16.08 -9.00
N ASN A 339 -7.44 15.96 -8.37
CA ASN A 339 -6.81 17.00 -7.55
C ASN A 339 -5.47 17.47 -8.14
N MET A 340 -5.44 17.63 -9.46
CA MET A 340 -4.38 18.31 -10.22
C MET A 340 -4.56 19.84 -10.16
N SER A 341 -4.58 20.41 -8.94
CA SER A 341 -4.55 21.88 -8.72
C SER A 341 -3.17 22.51 -8.99
N GLN A 342 -2.18 21.69 -9.33
CA GLN A 342 -0.86 22.13 -9.78
C GLN A 342 -0.82 22.38 -11.30
N SER A 343 0.04 23.30 -11.71
CA SER A 343 0.24 23.70 -13.10
C SER A 343 0.79 22.56 -13.96
N HIS A 344 -0.10 21.81 -14.61
CA HIS A 344 0.22 20.88 -15.67
C HIS A 344 0.49 21.62 -16.99
N LEU A 345 1.14 20.96 -17.96
CA LEU A 345 1.20 21.46 -19.32
C LEU A 345 -0.23 21.47 -19.88
N GLN A 346 -0.77 22.67 -20.10
CA GLN A 346 -2.06 22.83 -20.76
C GLN A 346 -2.02 22.13 -22.12
N THR A 347 -2.96 21.24 -22.41
CA THR A 347 -2.92 20.38 -23.60
C THR A 347 -2.89 21.17 -24.91
N ASP A 348 -3.46 22.38 -24.94
CA ASP A 348 -3.42 23.27 -26.10
C ASP A 348 -2.07 24.00 -26.32
N GLN A 349 -1.13 23.91 -25.38
CA GLN A 349 0.27 24.37 -25.55
C GLN A 349 1.19 23.27 -26.14
N LEU A 350 0.65 22.08 -26.40
CA LEU A 350 1.38 20.96 -26.97
C LEU A 350 1.20 20.91 -28.49
N LEU A 351 2.30 20.73 -29.21
CA LEU A 351 2.31 20.37 -30.62
C LEU A 351 2.10 18.86 -30.75
N PHE A 352 1.15 18.48 -31.61
CA PHE A 352 0.87 17.10 -31.96
C PHE A 352 1.31 16.84 -33.41
N GLU A 353 2.24 15.92 -33.62
CA GLU A 353 2.68 15.48 -34.94
C GLU A 353 2.23 14.03 -35.17
N GLU A 354 1.42 13.82 -36.20
CA GLU A 354 0.87 12.50 -36.57
C GLU A 354 1.65 11.90 -37.74
N LYS A 355 1.91 10.59 -37.68
CA LYS A 355 2.37 9.79 -38.83
C LYS A 355 1.51 8.54 -38.96
N PRO A 356 1.09 8.16 -40.19
CA PRO A 356 0.44 6.88 -40.42
C PRO A 356 1.42 5.73 -40.21
N LEU A 357 0.91 4.60 -39.77
CA LEU A 357 1.63 3.33 -39.64
C LEU A 357 1.20 2.38 -40.76
N HIS A 358 2.06 1.41 -41.08
CA HIS A 358 1.71 0.32 -41.96
C HIS A 358 0.86 -0.70 -41.19
N VAL A 359 -0.33 -0.99 -41.69
CA VAL A 359 -1.25 -1.99 -41.12
C VAL A 359 -1.31 -3.21 -42.05
N PRO A 360 -0.38 -4.17 -41.91
CA PRO A 360 -0.47 -5.45 -42.61
C PRO A 360 -1.65 -6.29 -42.08
N SER A 361 -2.06 -7.29 -42.85
CA SER A 361 -3.13 -8.21 -42.39
C SER A 361 -2.67 -9.02 -41.17
N LEU A 362 -3.61 -9.40 -40.29
CA LEU A 362 -3.29 -10.24 -39.12
C LEU A 362 -2.65 -11.58 -39.52
N LEU A 363 -3.02 -12.14 -40.69
CA LEU A 363 -2.42 -13.36 -41.25
C LEU A 363 -0.99 -13.15 -41.81
N GLU A 364 -0.63 -11.94 -42.22
CA GLU A 364 0.76 -11.58 -42.56
C GLU A 364 1.58 -11.46 -41.28
N LEU A 365 1.06 -10.76 -40.26
CA LEU A 365 1.71 -10.60 -38.97
C LEU A 365 1.92 -11.93 -38.25
N GLN A 366 0.92 -12.81 -38.24
CA GLN A 366 1.03 -14.16 -37.68
C GLN A 366 2.28 -14.88 -38.22
N LYS A 367 2.48 -14.87 -39.54
CA LYS A 367 3.62 -15.53 -40.21
C LYS A 367 4.95 -14.86 -39.87
N VAL A 368 4.99 -13.53 -39.82
CA VAL A 368 6.21 -12.76 -39.51
C VAL A 368 6.62 -12.98 -38.05
N ILE A 369 5.68 -12.86 -37.10
CA ILE A 369 5.92 -13.04 -35.67
C ILE A 369 6.28 -14.50 -35.36
N GLN A 370 5.56 -15.48 -35.92
CA GLN A 370 5.90 -16.91 -35.80
C GLN A 370 7.33 -17.19 -36.30
N GLY A 371 7.70 -16.63 -37.46
CA GLY A 371 9.04 -16.80 -38.03
C GLY A 371 10.15 -16.20 -37.15
N ALA A 372 9.92 -15.00 -36.59
CA ALA A 372 10.87 -14.34 -35.70
C ALA A 372 11.02 -15.08 -34.35
N LEU A 373 9.92 -15.53 -33.76
CA LEU A 373 9.94 -16.25 -32.49
C LEU A 373 10.53 -17.67 -32.64
N ASN A 374 10.23 -18.40 -33.73
CA ASN A 374 10.80 -19.72 -34.01
C ASN A 374 12.35 -19.74 -34.07
N ALA A 375 12.97 -18.60 -34.37
CA ALA A 375 14.42 -18.47 -34.40
C ALA A 375 15.05 -18.28 -33.00
N ASN A 376 14.24 -18.01 -31.97
CA ASN A 376 14.68 -17.64 -30.63
C ASN A 376 14.09 -18.53 -29.51
N PHE A 377 12.97 -19.23 -29.77
CA PHE A 377 12.27 -20.07 -28.80
C PHE A 377 12.07 -21.50 -29.33
N ALA A 378 12.22 -22.50 -28.45
CA ALA A 378 12.11 -23.92 -28.82
C ALA A 378 10.67 -24.38 -29.13
N SER A 379 9.66 -23.65 -28.66
CA SER A 379 8.24 -23.91 -28.90
C SER A 379 7.51 -22.58 -29.03
N VAL A 380 6.74 -22.40 -30.10
CA VAL A 380 6.04 -21.16 -30.42
C VAL A 380 4.74 -21.50 -31.15
N ASP A 381 3.65 -20.87 -30.73
CA ASP A 381 2.35 -20.94 -31.39
C ASP A 381 1.76 -19.53 -31.50
N VAL A 382 1.62 -19.02 -32.73
CA VAL A 382 1.05 -17.69 -33.02
C VAL A 382 -0.22 -17.88 -33.82
N ASN A 383 -1.36 -17.44 -33.26
CA ASN A 383 -2.68 -17.60 -33.87
C ASN A 383 -3.41 -16.27 -34.05
N VAL A 384 -4.23 -16.20 -35.10
CA VAL A 384 -5.22 -15.12 -35.27
C VAL A 384 -6.57 -15.64 -34.79
N GLY A 385 -7.15 -14.99 -33.79
CA GLY A 385 -8.41 -15.39 -33.19
C GLY A 385 -9.12 -14.25 -32.48
N PRO A 386 -10.27 -14.52 -31.83
CA PRO A 386 -10.91 -13.54 -30.95
C PRO A 386 -9.97 -13.17 -29.81
N CYS A 387 -9.94 -11.88 -29.45
CA CYS A 387 -9.26 -11.43 -28.24
C CYS A 387 -9.99 -12.04 -27.02
N PRO A 388 -9.27 -12.67 -26.06
CA PRO A 388 -9.88 -13.09 -24.81
C PRO A 388 -10.34 -11.87 -24.00
N ASP A 389 -11.20 -12.04 -23.01
CA ASP A 389 -11.60 -10.93 -22.14
C ASP A 389 -10.39 -10.48 -21.30
N LEU A 390 -9.74 -9.39 -21.70
CA LEU A 390 -8.55 -8.88 -21.02
C LEU A 390 -8.83 -8.30 -19.62
N LYS A 391 -10.10 -8.25 -19.18
CA LYS A 391 -10.45 -8.03 -17.77
C LYS A 391 -10.30 -9.28 -16.90
N ASP A 392 -10.07 -10.44 -17.49
CA ASP A 392 -9.82 -11.68 -16.74
C ASP A 392 -8.62 -11.49 -15.81
N SER A 393 -8.74 -12.12 -14.64
CA SER A 393 -7.78 -12.19 -13.54
C SER A 393 -6.36 -12.57 -13.93
N GLN A 394 -6.15 -13.22 -15.08
CA GLN A 394 -4.82 -13.50 -15.62
C GLN A 394 -4.15 -12.27 -16.27
N PHE A 395 -4.92 -11.33 -16.83
CA PHE A 395 -4.43 -10.16 -17.57
C PHE A 395 -4.57 -8.85 -16.78
N GLY A 396 -5.69 -8.63 -16.09
CA GLY A 396 -5.90 -7.48 -15.22
C GLY A 396 -6.09 -6.12 -15.91
N LEU A 397 -6.52 -6.07 -17.18
CA LEU A 397 -6.83 -4.82 -17.88
C LEU A 397 -8.24 -4.30 -17.49
N VAL A 398 -8.55 -3.03 -17.81
CA VAL A 398 -9.88 -2.47 -17.50
C VAL A 398 -10.92 -2.68 -18.59
N GLU A 399 -10.51 -3.15 -19.76
CA GLU A 399 -11.37 -3.40 -20.92
C GLU A 399 -11.15 -4.78 -21.51
N SER A 400 -12.18 -5.35 -22.14
CA SER A 400 -12.18 -6.73 -22.62
C SER A 400 -11.39 -6.96 -23.91
N GLY A 401 -10.74 -5.94 -24.49
CA GLY A 401 -10.00 -6.11 -25.75
C GLY A 401 -9.41 -4.84 -26.33
N LEU A 402 -8.53 -5.03 -27.33
CA LEU A 402 -7.65 -4.01 -27.92
C LEU A 402 -8.12 -3.52 -29.31
N GLY A 403 -9.38 -3.78 -29.68
CA GLY A 403 -9.96 -3.40 -30.96
C GLY A 403 -10.48 -1.95 -31.01
N GLY A 404 -10.94 -1.50 -32.18
CA GLY A 404 -11.51 -0.17 -32.37
C GLY A 404 -10.67 0.68 -33.33
N ARG A 405 -10.05 1.74 -32.83
CA ARG A 405 -9.15 2.65 -33.59
C ARG A 405 -7.75 2.72 -32.94
N PRO A 406 -6.93 1.66 -33.04
CA PRO A 406 -5.70 1.58 -32.25
C PRO A 406 -4.69 2.65 -32.73
N THR A 407 -4.14 3.41 -31.80
CA THR A 407 -3.26 4.56 -32.05
C THR A 407 -2.19 4.59 -30.96
N LEU A 408 -0.93 4.83 -31.33
CA LEU A 408 0.15 5.05 -30.37
C LEU A 408 0.30 6.54 -30.05
N LEU A 409 0.59 6.85 -28.79
CA LEU A 409 0.84 8.20 -28.29
C LEU A 409 2.20 8.24 -27.57
N GLU A 410 3.08 9.12 -28.03
CA GLU A 410 4.40 9.36 -27.43
C GLU A 410 4.46 10.80 -26.87
N ALA A 411 4.35 10.95 -25.55
CA ALA A 411 4.31 12.24 -24.87
C ALA A 411 5.60 12.51 -24.08
N GLY A 412 6.33 13.57 -24.44
CA GLY A 412 7.54 13.99 -23.70
C GLY A 412 8.76 13.12 -23.94
N GLY A 413 9.34 12.51 -22.91
CA GLY A 413 10.43 11.54 -23.04
C GLY A 413 11.66 11.80 -22.15
N PRO A 414 12.72 10.97 -22.27
CA PRO A 414 13.89 10.99 -21.39
C PRO A 414 14.61 12.35 -21.22
N PRO A 415 14.68 13.26 -22.22
CA PRO A 415 15.26 14.59 -22.03
C PRO A 415 14.56 15.48 -20.99
N TYR A 416 13.32 15.15 -20.59
CA TYR A 416 12.64 15.82 -19.48
C TYR A 416 12.95 15.21 -18.11
N LEU A 417 13.56 14.03 -18.06
CA LEU A 417 14.00 13.37 -16.83
C LEU A 417 15.48 13.62 -16.52
N ARG A 418 16.32 13.75 -17.55
CA ARG A 418 17.78 13.90 -17.45
C ARG A 418 18.32 14.94 -18.46
N PRO A 419 19.42 15.65 -18.17
CA PRO A 419 20.37 15.40 -17.08
C PRO A 419 19.87 15.79 -15.68
N LEU A 420 18.96 16.73 -15.58
CA LEU A 420 18.15 16.99 -14.38
C LEU A 420 16.67 16.97 -14.76
N VAL A 421 15.81 16.63 -13.81
CA VAL A 421 14.36 16.54 -14.02
C VAL A 421 13.74 17.93 -14.27
N GLN A 422 12.96 18.02 -15.36
CA GLN A 422 12.09 19.15 -15.68
C GLN A 422 10.72 18.90 -15.04
N ARG A 423 10.61 19.23 -13.75
CA ARG A 423 9.46 18.88 -12.89
C ARG A 423 8.13 19.42 -13.38
N GLU A 424 8.14 20.51 -14.15
CA GLU A 424 6.97 21.15 -14.75
C GLU A 424 6.39 20.40 -15.96
N LYS A 425 7.04 19.31 -16.42
CA LYS A 425 6.59 18.49 -17.55
C LYS A 425 5.55 17.45 -17.14
N LEU A 426 4.41 17.94 -16.63
CA LEU A 426 3.26 17.14 -16.21
C LEU A 426 2.18 17.09 -17.30
N TYR A 427 1.62 15.90 -17.53
CA TYR A 427 0.60 15.65 -18.55
C TYR A 427 -0.73 15.26 -17.93
N ASN A 428 -1.84 15.84 -18.43
CA ASN A 428 -3.18 15.33 -18.13
C ASN A 428 -3.52 14.20 -19.10
N LEU A 429 -3.55 12.95 -18.59
CA LEU A 429 -3.83 11.76 -19.40
C LEU A 429 -5.23 11.74 -20.04
N LYS A 430 -6.23 12.34 -19.37
CA LYS A 430 -7.60 12.48 -19.90
C LYS A 430 -7.61 13.43 -21.09
N GLU A 431 -7.09 14.64 -20.93
CA GLU A 431 -7.07 15.65 -22.01
C GLU A 431 -6.23 15.19 -23.22
N ILE A 432 -5.02 14.67 -22.99
CA ILE A 432 -4.10 14.32 -24.08
C ILE A 432 -4.63 13.14 -24.91
N THR A 433 -5.24 12.13 -24.27
CA THR A 433 -5.84 11.01 -25.02
C THR A 433 -7.15 11.42 -25.69
N ARG A 434 -7.97 12.28 -25.07
CA ARG A 434 -9.16 12.86 -25.69
C ARG A 434 -8.80 13.70 -26.93
N LYS A 435 -7.71 14.47 -26.89
CA LYS A 435 -7.17 15.23 -28.05
C LYS A 435 -6.75 14.32 -29.20
N VAL A 436 -6.23 13.13 -28.89
CA VAL A 436 -5.67 12.15 -29.83
C VAL A 436 -6.74 11.25 -30.47
N GLN A 437 -7.70 10.75 -29.68
CA GLN A 437 -8.75 9.82 -30.12
C GLN A 437 -10.08 10.51 -30.49
N GLY A 438 -10.33 11.71 -29.97
CA GLY A 438 -11.58 12.43 -30.14
C GLY A 438 -12.72 11.86 -29.27
N PRO A 439 -14.00 12.08 -29.67
CA PRO A 439 -15.16 11.60 -28.92
C PRO A 439 -15.30 10.07 -28.98
N GLY A 440 -16.14 9.55 -28.08
CA GLY A 440 -16.38 8.11 -27.90
C GLY A 440 -15.56 7.49 -26.76
N LYS A 441 -15.77 6.20 -26.52
CA LYS A 441 -15.00 5.44 -25.51
C LYS A 441 -13.52 5.32 -25.92
N ILE A 442 -12.61 5.65 -25.00
CA ILE A 442 -11.16 5.50 -25.18
C ILE A 442 -10.67 4.42 -24.22
N PHE A 443 -9.84 3.51 -24.72
CA PHE A 443 -9.04 2.60 -23.90
C PHE A 443 -7.56 2.91 -24.16
N ALA A 444 -6.81 3.19 -23.10
CA ALA A 444 -5.45 3.70 -23.17
C ALA A 444 -4.53 2.90 -22.25
N VAL A 445 -3.65 2.16 -22.91
CA VAL A 445 -2.62 1.30 -22.36
C VAL A 445 -1.27 1.95 -22.73
N GLY A 446 -0.44 2.39 -21.78
CA GLY A 446 0.82 3.10 -22.09
C GLY A 446 1.70 3.39 -20.86
N PRO A 447 3.04 3.47 -20.98
CA PRO A 447 3.97 3.62 -19.86
C PRO A 447 4.40 5.08 -19.65
N GLY A 448 5.17 5.34 -18.59
CA GLY A 448 5.89 6.60 -18.45
C GLY A 448 6.66 6.73 -17.15
N ALA A 449 7.05 7.95 -16.79
CA ALA A 449 7.27 8.26 -15.38
C ALA A 449 5.90 8.44 -14.72
N GLY A 450 5.73 7.93 -13.50
CA GLY A 450 4.49 8.13 -12.75
C GLY A 450 4.30 9.58 -12.32
N PRO A 451 3.09 9.97 -11.89
CA PRO A 451 2.80 11.33 -11.46
C PRO A 451 3.48 11.63 -10.12
N TRP A 452 4.76 12.05 -10.17
CA TRP A 452 5.54 12.40 -8.99
C TRP A 452 4.88 13.41 -8.02
N PRO A 453 4.02 14.37 -8.45
CA PRO A 453 3.33 15.26 -7.50
C PRO A 453 2.22 14.56 -6.71
N ILE A 454 1.69 13.44 -7.21
CA ILE A 454 0.68 12.61 -6.55
C ILE A 454 1.37 11.56 -5.66
N ARG A 455 2.54 11.08 -6.07
CA ARG A 455 3.31 10.03 -5.38
C ARG A 455 4.29 10.55 -4.33
N ASN A 456 4.66 11.84 -4.38
CA ASN A 456 5.77 12.46 -3.64
C ASN A 456 7.16 11.81 -3.88
N SER A 457 7.25 10.83 -4.77
CA SER A 457 8.47 10.13 -5.19
C SER A 457 8.51 10.01 -6.71
N ASN A 458 9.66 9.65 -7.27
CA ASN A 458 9.71 9.14 -8.64
C ASN A 458 9.23 7.67 -8.65
N CYS A 459 8.65 7.20 -9.77
CA CYS A 459 8.30 5.79 -9.96
C CYS A 459 8.11 5.47 -11.45
N GLU A 460 8.19 4.18 -11.80
CA GLU A 460 7.64 3.74 -13.08
C GLU A 460 6.13 4.05 -13.10
N GLY A 461 5.72 4.83 -14.09
CA GLY A 461 4.33 5.15 -14.36
C GLY A 461 3.77 4.06 -15.23
N ILE A 462 2.76 3.39 -14.69
CA ILE A 462 2.16 2.24 -15.34
C ILE A 462 0.66 2.60 -15.61
N PHE A 463 0.20 2.71 -16.87
CA PHE A 463 -1.15 3.24 -17.27
C PHE A 463 -2.01 2.28 -18.14
N ASN A 464 -3.35 2.47 -18.18
CA ASN A 464 -4.39 1.41 -18.07
C ASN A 464 -5.78 1.96 -17.92
N PHE A 465 -6.18 2.96 -18.69
CA PHE A 465 -7.45 3.62 -18.42
C PHE A 465 -8.50 3.54 -19.52
N SER A 466 -9.75 3.45 -19.08
CA SER A 466 -10.92 3.68 -19.92
C SER A 466 -11.47 5.07 -19.63
N LEU A 467 -11.76 5.84 -20.68
CA LEU A 467 -12.61 7.03 -20.62
C LEU A 467 -13.94 6.70 -21.30
N ASN A 468 -15.07 6.95 -20.63
CA ASN A 468 -16.39 6.91 -21.27
C ASN A 468 -16.68 8.22 -22.01
N GLU A 469 -17.91 8.41 -22.50
CA GLU A 469 -18.30 9.64 -23.23
C GLU A 469 -18.49 10.86 -22.31
N GLU A 470 -18.57 10.63 -20.99
CA GLU A 470 -18.72 11.65 -19.92
C GLU A 470 -17.37 11.97 -19.22
N ASP A 471 -16.26 11.45 -19.77
CA ASP A 471 -14.90 11.54 -19.24
C ASP A 471 -14.66 11.01 -17.81
N GLU A 472 -15.40 9.97 -17.39
CA GLU A 472 -15.11 9.23 -16.16
C GLU A 472 -13.92 8.25 -16.34
N LEU A 473 -13.12 8.06 -15.29
CA LEU A 473 -11.82 7.39 -15.33
C LEU A 473 -11.82 6.05 -14.55
N LYS A 474 -11.35 4.96 -15.16
CA LYS A 474 -10.91 3.71 -14.48
C LYS A 474 -9.45 3.42 -14.86
N GLN A 475 -8.62 2.77 -14.02
CA GLN A 475 -7.16 2.51 -14.26
C GLN A 475 -6.72 1.02 -14.06
N GLY A 476 -5.56 0.59 -14.62
CA GLY A 476 -5.01 -0.80 -14.80
C GLY A 476 -3.68 -0.79 -15.63
N LEU A 477 -3.36 -1.67 -16.63
CA LEU A 477 -2.06 -1.64 -17.38
C LEU A 477 -1.78 -2.12 -18.88
N GLU A 478 -1.26 -1.22 -19.76
CA GLU A 478 -0.31 -1.28 -20.94
C GLU A 478 -0.38 -2.28 -22.18
N GLN A 479 0.68 -2.29 -23.04
CA GLN A 479 0.72 -2.26 -24.55
C GLN A 479 1.86 -3.16 -25.30
N HIS A 480 2.28 -3.03 -26.61
CA HIS A 480 3.67 -3.18 -27.27
C HIS A 480 4.14 -4.10 -28.51
N TYR A 481 5.24 -3.68 -29.24
CA TYR A 481 6.37 -4.25 -30.16
C TYR A 481 6.25 -4.82 -31.65
N GLY A 482 6.52 -4.06 -32.76
CA GLY A 482 7.31 -4.51 -34.00
C GLY A 482 6.62 -4.59 -35.42
N ASP A 483 7.24 -4.53 -36.64
CA ASP A 483 8.66 -4.41 -37.14
C ASP A 483 8.97 -3.55 -38.47
N LYS A 484 8.27 -3.65 -39.62
CA LYS A 484 8.13 -2.47 -40.58
C LYS A 484 7.29 -1.43 -39.86
N VAL A 485 7.32 -0.11 -40.08
CA VAL A 485 6.67 0.82 -39.10
C VAL A 485 5.17 0.58 -38.80
N ILE A 486 4.98 -0.30 -37.82
CA ILE A 486 3.84 -1.01 -37.29
C ILE A 486 3.98 -0.71 -35.81
N GLY A 487 3.10 0.12 -35.29
CA GLY A 487 2.96 0.24 -33.85
C GLY A 487 2.20 -0.98 -33.38
N LEU A 488 2.70 -1.71 -32.39
CA LEU A 488 1.88 -2.72 -31.71
C LEU A 488 1.45 -2.21 -30.33
N GLY A 489 0.30 -2.68 -29.89
CA GLY A 489 -0.30 -2.37 -28.60
C GLY A 489 -1.01 -3.59 -28.04
N GLY A 490 -0.71 -4.03 -26.82
CA GLY A 490 -1.27 -5.26 -26.27
C GLY A 490 -0.76 -5.65 -24.89
N ILE A 491 -0.74 -6.93 -24.56
CA ILE A 491 -0.25 -7.42 -23.27
C ILE A 491 0.48 -8.74 -23.49
N PHE A 492 1.56 -8.99 -22.75
CA PHE A 492 2.13 -10.32 -22.63
C PHE A 492 2.23 -10.77 -21.18
N VAL A 493 2.19 -12.07 -20.95
CA VAL A 493 2.27 -12.72 -19.64
C VAL A 493 3.50 -13.62 -19.63
N VAL A 494 4.41 -13.39 -18.70
CA VAL A 494 5.50 -14.33 -18.38
C VAL A 494 4.91 -15.40 -17.48
N LYS A 495 4.67 -16.61 -18.00
CA LYS A 495 4.03 -17.73 -17.28
C LYS A 495 5.01 -18.55 -16.45
N LYS A 496 6.25 -18.68 -16.92
CA LYS A 496 7.36 -19.38 -16.24
C LYS A 496 8.67 -18.65 -16.44
N GLY A 497 9.63 -18.88 -15.54
CA GLY A 497 10.97 -18.29 -15.57
C GLY A 497 11.20 -17.14 -14.59
N CYS A 498 12.20 -16.32 -14.88
CA CYS A 498 12.62 -15.13 -14.13
C CYS A 498 12.99 -14.00 -15.10
N VAL A 499 12.83 -12.74 -14.71
CA VAL A 499 13.12 -11.56 -15.56
C VAL A 499 13.92 -10.49 -14.84
N HIS A 500 14.80 -9.84 -15.61
CA HIS A 500 15.54 -8.65 -15.22
C HIS A 500 14.69 -7.40 -15.46
N GLN A 501 14.45 -6.61 -14.41
CA GLN A 501 13.76 -5.33 -14.51
C GLN A 501 14.42 -4.22 -13.66
N HIS A 502 14.09 -2.95 -13.92
CA HIS A 502 14.49 -1.83 -13.07
C HIS A 502 13.32 -1.02 -12.53
N VAL A 503 13.58 -0.27 -11.47
CA VAL A 503 12.73 0.84 -11.02
C VAL A 503 13.61 2.07 -10.82
N MET A 504 13.16 3.21 -11.33
CA MET A 504 13.77 4.50 -11.07
C MET A 504 13.79 4.81 -9.58
N ARG A 505 14.94 5.29 -9.08
CA ARG A 505 15.02 5.95 -7.77
C ARG A 505 14.48 7.38 -7.88
N ASP A 506 14.36 8.05 -6.75
CA ASP A 506 14.06 9.48 -6.71
C ASP A 506 15.01 10.31 -7.58
N PHE A 507 14.48 11.43 -8.09
CA PHE A 507 15.19 12.29 -9.03
C PHE A 507 16.58 12.66 -8.51
N SER A 508 17.60 12.38 -9.32
CA SER A 508 18.98 12.68 -8.93
C SER A 508 19.17 14.15 -8.63
N LYS A 509 19.81 14.43 -7.49
CA LYS A 509 20.24 15.78 -7.08
C LYS A 509 21.44 16.28 -7.90
N THR A 510 22.07 15.40 -8.69
CA THR A 510 23.23 15.71 -9.55
C THR A 510 22.95 15.36 -11.01
N PRO A 511 23.49 16.12 -11.99
CA PRO A 511 23.26 15.85 -13.41
C PRO A 511 23.69 14.45 -13.88
N ILE A 512 22.77 13.71 -14.51
CA ILE A 512 23.02 12.40 -15.13
C ILE A 512 23.29 12.57 -16.63
N HIS A 513 24.55 12.44 -17.05
CA HIS A 513 24.98 12.63 -18.43
C HIS A 513 25.29 11.33 -19.17
N THR A 514 25.78 10.31 -18.47
CA THR A 514 26.31 9.07 -19.05
C THR A 514 25.40 7.88 -18.82
N HIS A 515 25.56 6.83 -19.63
CA HIS A 515 24.82 5.57 -19.43
C HIS A 515 25.19 4.88 -18.11
N GLU A 516 26.46 4.93 -17.70
CA GLU A 516 26.91 4.38 -16.42
C GLU A 516 26.23 5.05 -15.22
N GLN A 517 26.11 6.39 -15.23
CA GLN A 517 25.36 7.13 -14.20
C GLN A 517 23.86 6.76 -14.19
N ILE A 518 23.27 6.44 -15.34
CA ILE A 518 21.89 5.91 -15.39
C ILE A 518 21.83 4.53 -14.71
N GLN A 519 22.74 3.61 -15.05
CA GLN A 519 22.81 2.28 -14.43
C GLN A 519 23.03 2.35 -12.90
N GLN A 520 23.85 3.28 -12.42
CA GLN A 520 24.07 3.49 -10.99
C GLN A 520 22.86 4.13 -10.27
N TRP A 521 22.12 5.00 -10.96
CA TRP A 521 20.93 5.67 -10.42
C TRP A 521 19.68 4.78 -10.41
N LEU A 522 19.51 3.90 -11.40
CA LEU A 522 18.43 2.91 -11.42
C LEU A 522 18.63 1.86 -10.31
N LYS A 523 17.57 1.09 -10.00
CA LYS A 523 17.66 -0.08 -9.11
C LYS A 523 17.11 -1.30 -9.84
N PHE A 524 17.94 -2.33 -9.97
CA PHE A 524 17.64 -3.54 -10.74
C PHE A 524 17.19 -4.69 -9.84
N TYR A 525 16.39 -5.59 -10.41
CA TYR A 525 15.77 -6.72 -9.73
C TYR A 525 15.66 -7.94 -10.67
N GLU A 526 15.84 -9.12 -10.11
CA GLU A 526 15.51 -10.42 -10.73
C GLU A 526 14.19 -10.92 -10.15
N MET A 527 13.19 -11.15 -11.00
CA MET A 527 11.80 -11.38 -10.56
C MET A 527 11.22 -12.65 -11.16
N PRO A 528 10.61 -13.55 -10.35
CA PRO A 528 9.97 -14.74 -10.89
C PRO A 528 8.76 -14.39 -11.78
N ALA A 529 8.40 -15.32 -12.65
CA ALA A 529 7.24 -15.24 -13.53
C ALA A 529 5.89 -15.19 -12.77
N GLN A 530 4.79 -15.12 -13.53
CA GLN A 530 3.48 -14.52 -13.19
C GLN A 530 3.50 -12.98 -13.26
N LEU A 531 4.14 -12.45 -14.31
CA LEU A 531 4.23 -11.02 -14.61
C LEU A 531 3.47 -10.71 -15.90
N ASN A 532 2.53 -9.79 -15.84
CA ASN A 532 1.91 -9.13 -16.98
C ASN A 532 2.79 -7.95 -17.41
N ALA A 533 3.13 -7.85 -18.69
CA ALA A 533 4.15 -6.94 -19.21
C ALA A 533 3.76 -6.33 -20.57
N VAL A 534 4.06 -5.04 -20.68
CA VAL A 534 3.11 -4.10 -21.28
C VAL A 534 3.80 -2.72 -21.67
N GLY A 535 3.63 -2.09 -22.87
CA GLY A 535 4.17 -0.72 -23.27
C GLY A 535 4.16 -0.24 -24.78
N THR A 536 4.95 0.71 -25.33
CA THR A 536 4.74 1.35 -26.70
C THR A 536 5.25 0.68 -28.02
N LEU A 537 6.46 1.03 -28.54
CA LEU A 537 7.11 0.71 -29.84
C LEU A 537 6.38 1.11 -31.12
N VAL A 538 7.05 2.03 -31.81
CA VAL A 538 7.03 2.19 -33.26
C VAL A 538 8.40 1.72 -33.79
N THR A 539 8.43 0.62 -34.54
CA THR A 539 9.56 -0.24 -34.99
C THR A 539 10.89 0.41 -35.32
N LYS A 540 10.77 1.64 -35.79
CA LYS A 540 11.81 2.50 -36.29
C LYS A 540 11.25 3.89 -36.11
N ASP A 541 12.08 4.80 -35.63
CA ASP A 541 11.66 6.19 -35.49
C ASP A 541 11.31 6.77 -36.87
N LEU A 542 10.17 7.47 -36.93
CA LEU A 542 9.69 8.19 -38.12
C LEU A 542 10.20 9.64 -38.17
N GLY A 543 11.33 9.91 -37.49
CA GLY A 543 11.84 11.26 -37.25
C GLY A 543 11.07 12.02 -36.17
N LEU A 544 10.38 11.29 -35.30
CA LEU A 544 9.57 11.82 -34.21
C LEU A 544 10.29 11.77 -32.85
N ASP A 545 11.50 11.20 -32.76
CA ASP A 545 12.20 10.89 -31.50
C ASP A 545 11.34 10.00 -30.60
N LEU A 546 10.88 8.87 -31.17
CA LEU A 546 10.08 7.85 -30.47
C LEU A 546 10.95 6.98 -29.59
N ARG A 547 10.43 6.62 -28.40
CA ARG A 547 11.02 5.51 -27.66
C ARG A 547 10.61 4.22 -28.36
N LEU A 548 11.58 3.64 -29.08
CA LEU A 548 11.36 2.37 -29.75
C LEU A 548 10.91 1.32 -28.72
N GLN A 549 11.62 1.13 -27.61
CA GLN A 549 11.39 -0.04 -26.76
C GLN A 549 11.18 0.38 -25.30
N HIS A 550 10.05 0.00 -24.71
CA HIS A 550 9.58 0.41 -23.38
C HIS A 550 8.53 -0.53 -22.78
N PHE A 551 8.88 -1.64 -22.17
CA PHE A 551 7.92 -2.40 -21.35
C PHE A 551 8.01 -1.99 -19.88
N HIS A 552 6.87 -1.80 -19.21
CA HIS A 552 6.80 -2.10 -17.78
C HIS A 552 6.15 -3.47 -17.58
N SER A 553 6.30 -4.01 -16.39
CA SER A 553 5.61 -5.20 -15.94
C SER A 553 4.96 -4.99 -14.57
N PHE A 554 3.98 -5.81 -14.28
CA PHE A 554 3.27 -5.89 -13.01
C PHE A 554 2.84 -7.34 -12.74
N SER A 555 2.88 -7.77 -11.49
CA SER A 555 2.23 -9.00 -11.04
C SER A 555 1.07 -8.69 -10.10
N PHE A 556 0.19 -9.66 -9.90
CA PHE A 556 -0.82 -9.60 -8.85
C PHE A 556 -0.22 -9.72 -7.43
N GLU A 557 1.04 -10.17 -7.34
CA GLU A 557 1.88 -10.17 -6.13
C GLU A 557 2.57 -8.82 -5.87
N ASN A 558 2.31 -7.80 -6.71
CA ASN A 558 2.79 -6.42 -6.58
C ASN A 558 4.29 -6.22 -6.85
N TRP A 559 4.90 -7.15 -7.61
CA TRP A 559 6.13 -6.87 -8.34
C TRP A 559 5.83 -6.00 -9.55
N GLY A 560 6.76 -5.14 -9.94
CA GLY A 560 6.62 -4.35 -11.16
C GLY A 560 7.73 -3.34 -11.35
N GLY A 561 7.86 -2.85 -12.58
CA GLY A 561 8.99 -2.05 -13.01
C GLY A 561 9.27 -2.20 -14.49
N HIS A 562 10.34 -1.57 -14.96
CA HIS A 562 10.77 -1.56 -16.34
C HIS A 562 11.45 -2.85 -16.76
N TYR A 563 10.75 -3.66 -17.58
CA TYR A 563 11.21 -4.93 -18.08
C TYR A 563 12.38 -4.76 -19.06
N HIS A 564 13.39 -5.62 -18.96
CA HIS A 564 14.49 -5.71 -19.92
C HIS A 564 14.48 -7.03 -20.72
N TYR A 565 14.64 -8.17 -20.05
CA TYR A 565 14.80 -9.51 -20.64
C TYR A 565 14.58 -10.60 -19.58
N ASP A 566 14.37 -11.85 -19.99
CA ASP A 566 14.39 -13.00 -19.09
C ASP A 566 15.81 -13.44 -18.72
N THR A 567 15.94 -14.08 -17.56
CA THR A 567 17.21 -14.59 -17.02
C THR A 567 17.21 -16.11 -16.86
N THR A 568 16.17 -16.80 -17.35
CA THR A 568 16.03 -18.26 -17.32
C THR A 568 15.51 -18.81 -18.66
N PRO A 569 16.27 -18.64 -19.76
CA PRO A 569 15.78 -18.92 -21.12
C PRO A 569 15.37 -20.38 -21.35
N ASP A 570 15.94 -21.33 -20.60
CA ASP A 570 15.64 -22.76 -20.73
C ASP A 570 14.23 -23.16 -20.24
N ILE A 571 13.56 -22.30 -19.46
CA ILE A 571 12.26 -22.58 -18.83
C ILE A 571 11.24 -21.43 -18.99
N VAL A 572 11.61 -20.36 -19.70
CA VAL A 572 10.73 -19.19 -19.83
C VAL A 572 9.55 -19.50 -20.75
N GLU A 573 8.36 -19.07 -20.35
CA GLU A 573 7.14 -19.22 -21.14
C GLU A 573 6.42 -17.88 -21.23
N TYR A 574 6.04 -17.50 -22.45
CA TYR A 574 5.32 -16.25 -22.75
C TYR A 574 3.98 -16.54 -23.41
N GLU A 575 2.97 -15.73 -23.12
CA GLU A 575 1.72 -15.64 -23.88
C GLU A 575 1.44 -14.17 -24.19
N ALA A 576 1.03 -13.83 -25.41
CA ALA A 576 0.86 -12.43 -25.80
C ALA A 576 -0.37 -12.18 -26.67
N TYR A 577 -1.04 -11.04 -26.45
CA TYR A 577 -2.19 -10.57 -27.21
C TYR A 577 -1.90 -9.16 -27.70
N LEU A 578 -1.73 -9.00 -29.01
CA LEU A 578 -1.26 -7.76 -29.64
C LEU A 578 -2.27 -7.24 -30.67
N SER A 579 -2.39 -5.92 -30.75
CA SER A 579 -3.19 -5.16 -31.69
C SER A 579 -2.31 -4.21 -32.49
N VAL A 580 -2.71 -3.88 -33.71
CA VAL A 580 -1.94 -3.08 -34.66
C VAL A 580 -2.44 -1.65 -34.67
N ALA A 581 -1.56 -0.69 -34.37
CA ALA A 581 -1.87 0.72 -34.48
C ALA A 581 -1.84 1.21 -35.92
N GLU A 582 -2.86 2.01 -36.27
CA GLU A 582 -3.01 2.62 -37.60
C GLU A 582 -2.13 3.86 -37.78
N ARG A 583 -1.73 4.47 -36.66
CA ARG A 583 -0.98 5.74 -36.59
C ARG A 583 -0.24 5.92 -35.27
N VAL A 584 0.79 6.75 -35.28
CA VAL A 584 1.49 7.25 -34.10
C VAL A 584 1.36 8.78 -34.04
N ILE A 585 1.12 9.31 -32.84
CA ILE A 585 1.07 10.75 -32.56
C ILE A 585 2.12 11.11 -31.50
N ARG A 586 2.99 12.07 -31.83
CA ARG A 586 4.02 12.63 -30.96
C ARG A 586 3.53 13.93 -30.34
N SER A 587 3.64 14.07 -29.01
CA SER A 587 3.27 15.30 -28.30
C SER A 587 4.46 15.95 -27.61
N LYS A 588 4.75 17.22 -27.93
CA LYS A 588 5.86 18.01 -27.37
C LYS A 588 5.46 19.48 -27.12
N LYS A 589 6.08 20.15 -26.14
CA LYS A 589 5.83 21.58 -25.87
C LYS A 589 6.43 22.44 -26.99
N ALA A 590 5.71 23.46 -27.45
CA ALA A 590 6.28 24.50 -28.29
C ALA A 590 7.14 25.45 -27.45
N ASP A 591 8.47 25.22 -27.34
CA ASP A 591 9.43 26.33 -27.35
C ASP A 591 10.92 25.95 -27.52
N LEU A 592 11.54 26.67 -28.47
CA LEU A 592 12.93 27.12 -28.59
C LEU A 592 14.14 26.16 -28.38
N LYS A 593 14.79 25.90 -29.52
CA LYS A 593 16.21 25.49 -29.75
C LYS A 593 16.57 24.03 -29.49
N ASP A 594 16.38 23.23 -30.53
CA ASP A 594 17.14 22.01 -30.79
C ASP A 594 18.66 22.30 -30.79
N LYS A 595 19.31 22.09 -29.64
CA LYS A 595 20.73 21.74 -29.63
C LYS A 595 20.82 20.23 -29.56
N CYS A 596 21.19 19.62 -30.70
CA CYS A 596 21.56 18.22 -30.75
C CYS A 596 22.59 17.91 -29.66
N MET A 597 22.20 17.13 -28.64
CA MET A 597 23.17 16.39 -27.86
C MET A 597 23.56 15.15 -28.66
N GLU A 598 24.86 14.82 -28.62
CA GLU A 598 25.46 13.88 -29.56
C GLU A 598 24.86 12.47 -29.45
N ARG A 599 24.66 11.83 -30.61
CA ARG A 599 24.16 10.47 -30.70
C ARG A 599 25.21 9.51 -30.15
N VAL A 600 25.03 9.02 -28.92
CA VAL A 600 25.74 7.84 -28.43
C VAL A 600 25.17 6.61 -29.17
N PRO A 601 25.97 5.87 -29.98
CA PRO A 601 25.46 4.69 -30.66
C PRO A 601 25.16 3.58 -29.66
N GLN A 602 23.92 3.07 -29.63
CA GLN A 602 23.64 1.79 -29.00
C GLN A 602 24.36 0.69 -29.79
N ARG A 603 25.53 0.27 -29.32
CA ARG A 603 26.14 -1.00 -29.74
C ARG A 603 25.43 -2.13 -29.00
N PHE A 604 25.02 -3.16 -29.73
CA PHE A 604 24.59 -4.43 -29.16
C PHE A 604 25.73 -5.02 -28.33
N SER A 605 25.62 -4.97 -27.01
CA SER A 605 26.52 -5.67 -26.10
C SER A 605 26.07 -7.12 -25.96
N GLN A 606 26.93 -8.07 -26.35
CA GLN A 606 26.75 -9.48 -26.01
C GLN A 606 26.67 -9.65 -24.49
N ALA A 607 25.86 -10.61 -24.02
CA ALA A 607 25.64 -10.86 -22.60
C ALA A 607 26.96 -11.10 -21.84
N PRO A 608 27.20 -10.42 -20.71
CA PRO A 608 28.29 -10.79 -19.80
C PRO A 608 28.07 -12.19 -19.23
N LYS A 609 29.14 -12.94 -18.99
CA LYS A 609 29.02 -14.24 -18.30
C LYS A 609 28.56 -14.04 -16.84
N PRO A 610 27.74 -14.95 -16.27
CA PRO A 610 27.23 -14.79 -14.91
C PRO A 610 28.36 -14.73 -13.88
N VAL A 611 28.31 -13.73 -13.00
CA VAL A 611 29.08 -13.74 -11.75
C VAL A 611 28.21 -14.43 -10.70
N THR A 612 28.74 -15.50 -10.11
CA THR A 612 28.01 -16.29 -9.11
C THR A 612 27.86 -15.53 -7.79
N THR A 613 26.68 -14.97 -7.56
CA THR A 613 26.19 -14.57 -6.24
C THR A 613 24.85 -15.26 -5.98
N LEU A 614 24.75 -15.98 -4.86
CA LEU A 614 23.58 -16.80 -4.51
C LEU A 614 22.30 -15.97 -4.47
N SER A 615 21.28 -16.46 -5.17
CA SER A 615 19.94 -15.88 -5.29
C SER A 615 18.90 -16.81 -4.65
N PRO A 616 17.74 -16.34 -4.16
CA PRO A 616 16.71 -17.19 -3.56
C PRO A 616 16.10 -18.26 -4.49
N CYS A 617 16.39 -18.22 -5.80
CA CYS A 617 15.79 -19.09 -6.82
C CYS A 617 16.18 -20.59 -6.73
N ASP A 618 17.25 -20.95 -6.00
CA ASP A 618 17.73 -22.35 -5.93
C ASP A 618 16.79 -23.31 -5.15
N LEU A 619 15.75 -22.80 -4.48
CA LEU A 619 14.87 -23.59 -3.61
C LEU A 619 13.69 -24.31 -4.31
N ALA A 620 13.48 -24.10 -5.61
CA ALA A 620 12.30 -24.61 -6.32
C ALA A 620 12.38 -26.09 -6.77
N THR A 621 13.53 -26.77 -6.67
CA THR A 621 13.70 -28.15 -7.20
C THR A 621 14.51 -29.11 -6.31
N SER A 622 13.96 -29.54 -5.18
CA SER A 622 14.35 -30.83 -4.59
C SER A 622 13.18 -31.58 -3.97
N LYS A 623 12.66 -32.59 -4.69
CA LYS A 623 11.83 -33.64 -4.09
C LYS A 623 12.71 -34.66 -3.38
N VAL A 624 12.19 -35.18 -2.26
CA VAL A 624 12.85 -36.18 -1.40
C VAL A 624 13.28 -37.41 -2.21
N ALA A 625 14.60 -37.67 -2.25
CA ALA A 625 15.17 -38.95 -2.63
C ALA A 625 15.73 -39.64 -1.37
N ALA A 626 15.39 -40.92 -1.17
CA ALA A 626 15.74 -41.65 0.05
C ALA A 626 17.25 -41.90 0.16
N LYS A 627 17.80 -41.74 1.37
CA LYS A 627 19.20 -42.11 1.67
C LYS A 627 19.35 -43.64 1.70
N ALA A 628 20.14 -44.17 0.76
CA ALA A 628 20.76 -45.49 0.91
C ALA A 628 22.15 -45.34 1.57
N THR A 629 22.44 -46.19 2.55
CA THR A 629 23.71 -46.20 3.31
C THR A 629 24.79 -46.97 2.56
N PRO A 630 26.03 -46.47 2.44
CA PRO A 630 27.19 -47.29 2.09
C PRO A 630 27.85 -47.88 3.37
N PRO A 631 28.49 -49.06 3.28
CA PRO A 631 29.10 -49.71 4.44
C PRO A 631 30.46 -49.12 4.83
N ILE A 632 30.76 -49.22 6.12
CA ILE A 632 32.06 -48.94 6.73
C ILE A 632 33.03 -50.09 6.42
N HIS A 633 34.29 -49.81 6.08
CA HIS A 633 35.42 -50.65 6.52
C HIS A 633 36.73 -49.85 6.68
N PHE A 634 37.25 -49.94 7.91
CA PHE A 634 38.56 -49.60 8.47
C PHE A 634 39.75 -49.31 7.52
N HIS A 635 40.49 -48.24 7.84
CA HIS A 635 41.72 -48.40 8.63
C HIS A 635 41.96 -47.22 9.58
#